data_AF-A0A971JL21-F1
#
_entry.id   AF-A0A971JL21-F1
#
_cell.length_a   1.000
_cell.length_b   1.000
_cell.length_c   1.000
_cell.angle_alpha   90.00
_cell.angle_beta   90.00
_cell.angle_gamma   90.00
#
_symmetry.space_group_name_H-M   'P 1'
#
loop_
_entity.id
_entity.type
_entity.pdbx_description
1 polymer ?
#
loop_
_entity_poly.entity_id
_entity_poly.type
_entity_poly.pdbx_seq_one_letter_code
_entity_poly.pdbx_strand_id
1 'polypeptide(L)'
;MDVPKRIGLFYSLGPHFVRALRQVRAAHPHARITAIVPPGFPKAMLEHADNVLTVPPPPHGLRNAAALVRVLREQRFDRLVVLFDSPRLRVLARLSGARERWCCGPDGRHAALEGGILGTLLRGLGRKIRGHLTWARIWLEIRLARRL
;
A
#
# COMPACT_ATOMS: atom_id res chain seq x y z
N MET A 1 -13.61 -20.61 20.01
CA MET A 1 -14.34 -19.44 19.50
C MET A 1 -13.36 -18.62 18.67
N ASP A 2 -13.47 -18.65 17.35
CA ASP A 2 -12.59 -17.84 16.50
C ASP A 2 -12.88 -16.36 16.70
N VAL A 3 -11.86 -15.60 17.12
CA VAL A 3 -11.98 -14.15 17.28
C VAL A 3 -12.24 -13.54 15.89
N PRO A 4 -13.30 -12.72 15.72
CA PRO A 4 -13.61 -12.15 14.42
C PRO A 4 -12.46 -11.27 13.94
N LYS A 5 -11.92 -11.62 12.76
CA LYS A 5 -10.79 -10.91 12.15
C LYS A 5 -11.10 -9.42 12.00
N ARG A 6 -10.16 -8.57 12.41
CA ARG A 6 -10.19 -7.12 12.22
C ARG A 6 -9.54 -6.75 10.90
N ILE A 7 -10.33 -6.24 9.96
CA ILE A 7 -9.87 -5.88 8.62
C ILE A 7 -9.94 -4.36 8.46
N GLY A 8 -8.80 -3.72 8.21
CA GLY A 8 -8.75 -2.31 7.82
C GLY A 8 -8.72 -2.17 6.30
N LEU A 9 -9.63 -1.38 5.72
CA LEU A 9 -9.61 -1.04 4.30
C LEU A 9 -9.19 0.42 4.14
N PHE A 10 -8.01 0.64 3.55
CA PHE A 10 -7.49 1.99 3.33
C PHE A 10 -8.12 2.62 2.10
N TYR A 11 -8.64 3.84 2.25
CA TYR A 11 -9.32 4.51 1.15
C TYR A 11 -8.43 4.75 -0.05
N SER A 12 -9.07 4.84 -1.20
CA SER A 12 -8.47 5.36 -2.41
C SER A 12 -9.49 6.23 -3.13
N LEU A 13 -9.06 7.35 -3.72
CA LEU A 13 -9.94 8.18 -4.53
C LEU A 13 -10.50 7.37 -5.71
N GLY A 14 -11.82 7.13 -5.71
CA GLY A 14 -12.54 6.51 -6.82
C GLY A 14 -13.56 5.41 -6.44
N PRO A 15 -14.32 4.91 -7.43
CA PRO A 15 -15.37 3.88 -7.24
C PRO A 15 -14.81 2.51 -6.80
N HIS A 16 -13.50 2.30 -6.95
CA HIS A 16 -12.83 1.06 -6.56
C HIS A 16 -12.94 0.77 -5.06
N PHE A 17 -13.03 1.80 -4.22
CA PHE A 17 -13.15 1.62 -2.77
C PHE A 17 -14.41 0.88 -2.36
N VAL A 18 -15.57 1.29 -2.89
CA VAL A 18 -16.87 0.64 -2.61
C VAL A 18 -16.87 -0.80 -3.07
N ARG A 19 -16.31 -1.04 -4.27
CA ARG A 19 -16.20 -2.38 -4.83
C ARG A 19 -15.33 -3.29 -3.97
N ALA A 20 -14.19 -2.81 -3.48
CA ALA A 20 -13.35 -3.58 -2.56
C ALA A 20 -14.04 -3.81 -1.21
N LEU A 21 -14.73 -2.80 -0.65
CA LEU A 21 -15.45 -2.96 0.61
C LEU A 21 -16.51 -4.06 0.52
N ARG A 22 -17.28 -4.07 -0.58
CA ARG A 22 -18.26 -5.14 -0.88
C ARG A 22 -17.60 -6.51 -1.04
N GLN A 23 -16.47 -6.59 -1.75
CA GLN A 23 -15.74 -7.85 -1.94
C GLN A 23 -15.16 -8.40 -0.63
N VAL A 24 -14.57 -7.54 0.21
CA VAL A 24 -14.04 -7.93 1.51
C VAL A 24 -15.16 -8.41 2.43
N ARG A 25 -16.33 -7.74 2.43
CA ARG A 25 -17.51 -8.21 3.18
C ARG A 25 -18.00 -9.56 2.69
N ALA A 26 -18.06 -9.79 1.38
CA ALA A 26 -18.49 -11.07 0.82
C ALA A 26 -17.52 -12.21 1.17
N ALA A 27 -16.20 -11.95 1.13
CA ALA A 27 -15.17 -12.93 1.47
C ALA A 27 -15.07 -13.18 2.98
N HIS A 28 -15.44 -12.20 3.80
CA HIS A 28 -15.37 -12.26 5.26
C HIS A 28 -16.65 -11.71 5.91
N PRO A 29 -17.76 -12.48 5.89
CA PRO A 29 -19.06 -12.01 6.40
C PRO A 29 -19.02 -11.60 7.87
N HIS A 30 -18.27 -12.36 8.68
CA HIS A 30 -18.18 -12.16 10.14
C HIS A 30 -16.97 -11.32 10.59
N ALA A 31 -16.16 -10.79 9.67
CA ALA A 31 -15.06 -9.92 10.05
C ALA A 31 -15.55 -8.53 10.45
N ARG A 32 -14.80 -7.88 11.35
CA ARG A 32 -14.99 -6.46 11.66
C ARG A 32 -14.20 -5.62 10.66
N ILE A 33 -14.91 -4.94 9.78
CA ILE A 33 -14.33 -4.13 8.71
C ILE A 33 -14.31 -2.66 9.13
N THR A 34 -13.12 -2.07 9.20
CA THR A 34 -12.93 -0.64 9.46
C THR A 34 -12.53 0.06 8.16
N ALA A 35 -13.35 0.99 7.69
CA ALA A 35 -13.04 1.87 6.57
C ALA A 35 -12.14 3.02 7.05
N ILE A 36 -10.96 3.17 6.47
CA ILE A 36 -9.99 4.22 6.82
C ILE A 36 -10.05 5.29 5.74
N VAL A 37 -10.73 6.41 5.99
CA VAL A 37 -11.15 7.39 4.97
C VAL A 37 -10.77 8.83 5.34
N PRO A 38 -10.67 9.77 4.38
CA PRO A 38 -10.44 11.16 4.68
C PRO A 38 -11.67 11.80 5.33
N PRO A 39 -11.49 12.92 6.07
CA PRO A 39 -12.60 13.75 6.50
C PRO A 39 -13.44 14.18 5.29
N GLY A 40 -14.77 14.09 5.42
CA GLY A 40 -15.70 14.45 4.34
C GLY A 40 -15.98 13.33 3.33
N PHE A 41 -15.49 12.10 3.54
CA PHE A 41 -15.83 10.99 2.65
C PHE A 41 -17.34 10.66 2.71
N PRO A 42 -18.03 10.43 1.58
CA PRO A 42 -19.47 10.18 1.58
C PRO A 42 -19.84 8.93 2.39
N LYS A 43 -20.67 9.09 3.41
CA LYS A 43 -21.08 7.98 4.30
C LYS A 43 -21.89 6.90 3.55
N ALA A 44 -22.64 7.27 2.53
CA ALA A 44 -23.37 6.33 1.66
C ALA A 44 -22.45 5.32 0.97
N MET A 45 -21.16 5.63 0.81
CA MET A 45 -20.19 4.72 0.22
C MET A 45 -19.57 3.74 1.24
N LEU A 46 -19.98 3.81 2.51
CA LEU A 46 -19.42 3.05 3.64
C LEU A 46 -20.35 1.97 4.18
N GLU A 47 -21.47 1.69 3.53
CA GLU A 47 -22.54 0.78 4.02
C GLU A 47 -22.06 -0.62 4.41
N HIS A 48 -20.95 -1.10 3.84
CA HIS A 48 -20.40 -2.43 4.15
C HIS A 48 -19.30 -2.42 5.23
N ALA A 49 -18.95 -1.24 5.79
CA ALA A 49 -18.00 -1.08 6.88
C ALA A 49 -18.72 -1.06 8.24
N ASP A 50 -18.16 -1.75 9.24
CA ASP A 50 -18.70 -1.72 10.60
C ASP A 50 -18.21 -0.49 11.37
N ASN A 51 -17.00 -0.04 11.08
CA ASN A 51 -16.38 1.13 11.71
C ASN A 51 -15.79 2.06 10.67
N VAL A 52 -15.71 3.34 11.01
CA VAL A 52 -15.08 4.36 10.19
C VAL A 52 -13.97 5.02 10.98
N LEU A 53 -12.74 4.92 10.48
CA LEU A 53 -11.58 5.62 10.99
C LEU A 53 -11.27 6.79 10.06
N THR A 54 -11.60 7.99 10.49
CA THR A 54 -11.27 9.20 9.74
C THR A 54 -9.80 9.56 9.96
N VAL A 55 -9.02 9.57 8.89
CA VAL A 55 -7.62 10.01 8.91
C VAL A 55 -7.44 11.17 7.94
N PRO A 56 -6.73 12.25 8.29
CA PRO A 56 -6.44 13.30 7.33
C PRO A 56 -5.74 12.68 6.10
N PRO A 57 -6.04 13.16 4.88
CA PRO A 57 -5.33 12.69 3.69
C PRO A 57 -3.82 12.87 3.94
N PRO A 58 -2.97 11.89 3.58
CA PRO A 58 -1.56 11.97 3.91
C PRO A 58 -0.95 13.22 3.29
N PRO A 59 -0.55 14.24 4.09
CA PRO A 59 0.15 15.39 3.55
C PRO A 59 1.53 14.94 3.07
N HIS A 60 2.09 15.65 2.09
CA HIS A 60 3.42 15.35 1.55
C HIS A 60 4.51 15.48 2.63
N GLY A 61 4.85 14.40 3.36
CA GLY A 61 5.91 14.43 4.38
C GLY A 61 6.05 13.17 5.25
N LEU A 62 7.28 12.88 5.69
CA LEU A 62 7.65 11.68 6.47
C LEU A 62 7.07 11.66 7.90
N ARG A 63 6.98 12.82 8.58
CA ARG A 63 6.44 12.90 9.96
C ARG A 63 4.97 12.52 10.05
N ASN A 64 4.17 12.92 9.07
CA ASN A 64 2.74 12.63 9.03
C ASN A 64 2.46 11.17 8.64
N ALA A 65 3.36 10.56 7.86
CA ALA A 65 3.32 9.11 7.64
C ALA A 65 3.56 8.34 8.96
N ALA A 66 4.46 8.79 9.83
CA ALA A 66 4.69 8.16 11.13
C ALA A 66 3.46 8.27 12.07
N ALA A 67 2.80 9.43 12.10
CA ALA A 67 1.56 9.61 12.85
C ALA A 67 0.45 8.69 12.35
N LEU A 68 0.26 8.59 11.03
CA LEU A 68 -0.69 7.66 10.42
C LEU A 68 -0.36 6.20 10.76
N VAL A 69 0.91 5.81 10.68
CA VAL A 69 1.36 4.46 11.07
C VAL A 69 1.03 4.16 12.53
N ARG A 70 1.22 5.12 13.42
CA ARG A 70 0.92 4.95 14.85
C ARG A 70 -0.57 4.69 15.08
N VAL A 71 -1.42 5.52 14.47
CA VAL A 71 -2.88 5.33 14.53
C VAL A 71 -3.28 3.95 13.99
N LEU A 72 -2.71 3.52 12.85
CA LEU A 72 -2.99 2.20 12.28
C LEU A 72 -2.51 1.05 13.17
N ARG A 73 -1.36 1.20 13.85
CA ARG A 73 -0.84 0.20 14.80
C ARG A 73 -1.72 0.05 16.03
N GLU A 74 -2.26 1.15 16.55
CA GLU A 74 -3.13 1.15 17.72
C GLU A 74 -4.43 0.39 17.48
N GLN A 75 -4.91 0.35 16.22
CA GLN A 75 -6.12 -0.41 15.85
C GLN A 75 -5.93 -1.93 15.85
N ARG A 76 -4.67 -2.41 15.78
CA ARG A 76 -4.31 -3.84 15.76
C ARG A 76 -5.10 -4.63 14.72
N PHE A 77 -5.04 -4.20 13.46
CA PHE A 77 -5.67 -4.92 12.36
C PHE A 77 -4.99 -6.28 12.14
N ASP A 78 -5.78 -7.34 12.02
CA ASP A 78 -5.28 -8.65 11.59
C ASP A 78 -4.89 -8.59 10.11
N ARG A 79 -5.70 -7.87 9.32
CA ARG A 79 -5.49 -7.67 7.90
C ARG A 79 -5.66 -6.22 7.48
N LEU A 80 -4.73 -5.70 6.69
CA LEU A 80 -4.87 -4.40 6.04
C LEU A 80 -4.96 -4.57 4.52
N VAL A 81 -6.01 -4.02 3.94
CA VAL A 81 -6.28 -4.04 2.50
C VAL A 81 -6.02 -2.64 1.94
N VAL A 82 -5.16 -2.57 0.92
CA VAL A 82 -4.87 -1.35 0.15
C VAL A 82 -5.32 -1.55 -1.29
N LEU A 83 -5.85 -0.51 -1.93
CA LEU A 83 -6.46 -0.57 -3.26
C LEU A 83 -5.50 -0.27 -4.42
N PHE A 84 -4.28 0.14 -4.11
CA PHE A 84 -3.30 0.48 -5.14
C PHE A 84 -1.93 -0.04 -4.78
N ASP A 85 -1.26 -0.54 -5.80
CA ASP A 85 0.07 -1.10 -5.70
C ASP A 85 1.15 -0.01 -5.74
N SER A 86 1.04 0.97 -4.83
CA SER A 86 2.01 2.05 -4.71
C SER A 86 3.12 1.68 -3.72
N PRO A 87 4.41 1.91 -4.03
CA PRO A 87 5.51 1.68 -3.10
C PRO A 87 5.31 2.35 -1.73
N ARG A 88 4.72 3.55 -1.71
CA ARG A 88 4.40 4.26 -0.46
C ARG A 88 3.32 3.55 0.35
N LEU A 89 2.28 3.04 -0.29
CA LEU A 89 1.20 2.29 0.36
C LEU A 89 1.67 0.91 0.84
N ARG A 90 2.58 0.25 0.11
CA ARG A 90 3.23 -0.98 0.58
C ARG A 90 4.02 -0.75 1.86
N VAL A 91 4.80 0.33 1.90
CA VAL A 91 5.56 0.73 3.10
C VAL A 91 4.61 1.05 4.24
N LEU A 92 3.55 1.83 4.00
CA LEU A 92 2.53 2.13 5.01
C LEU A 92 1.87 0.85 5.56
N ALA A 93 1.44 -0.05 4.67
CA ALA A 93 0.81 -1.31 5.05
C ALA A 93 1.75 -2.20 5.86
N ARG A 94 3.05 -2.23 5.53
CA ARG A 94 4.05 -2.96 6.31
C ARG A 94 4.32 -2.32 7.66
N LEU A 95 4.39 -0.99 7.71
CA LEU A 95 4.63 -0.27 8.95
C LEU A 95 3.41 -0.28 9.88
N SER A 96 2.19 -0.46 9.35
CA SER A 96 0.95 -0.58 10.13
C SER A 96 0.95 -1.72 11.15
N GLY A 97 1.84 -2.71 10.99
CA GLY A 97 1.91 -3.87 11.88
C GLY A 97 0.86 -4.95 11.61
N ALA A 98 0.05 -4.80 10.55
CA ALA A 98 -0.93 -5.82 10.17
C ALA A 98 -0.25 -7.15 9.77
N ARG A 99 -0.81 -8.26 10.25
CA ARG A 99 -0.28 -9.63 10.05
C ARG A 99 -0.41 -10.05 8.59
N GLU A 100 -1.55 -9.73 7.98
CA GLU A 100 -1.83 -9.99 6.57
C GLU A 100 -2.03 -8.67 5.80
N ARG A 101 -1.50 -8.58 4.57
CA ARG A 101 -1.57 -7.35 3.75
C ARG A 101 -1.99 -7.70 2.34
N TRP A 102 -3.09 -7.13 1.86
CA TRP A 102 -3.64 -7.41 0.54
C TRP A 102 -3.66 -6.15 -0.32
N CYS A 103 -3.34 -6.31 -1.60
CA CYS A 103 -3.59 -5.30 -2.61
C CYS A 103 -4.79 -5.74 -3.45
N CYS A 104 -5.86 -4.93 -3.48
CA CYS A 104 -6.92 -5.10 -4.47
C CYS A 104 -6.51 -4.32 -5.73
N GLY A 105 -6.24 -5.01 -6.83
CA GLY A 105 -6.06 -4.32 -8.11
C GLY A 105 -7.39 -3.75 -8.63
N PRO A 106 -7.35 -2.82 -9.60
CA PRO A 106 -8.57 -2.30 -10.27
C PRO A 106 -9.41 -3.40 -10.92
N ASP A 107 -8.80 -4.54 -11.26
CA ASP A 107 -9.47 -5.73 -11.81
C ASP A 107 -10.24 -6.53 -10.75
N GLY A 108 -10.16 -6.17 -9.47
CA GLY A 108 -10.81 -6.87 -8.36
C GLY A 108 -10.10 -8.17 -7.93
N ARG A 109 -8.89 -8.42 -8.45
CA ARG A 109 -8.02 -9.52 -7.98
C ARG A 109 -7.29 -9.10 -6.70
N HIS A 110 -7.34 -9.98 -5.70
CA HIS A 110 -6.59 -9.85 -4.45
C HIS A 110 -5.19 -10.45 -4.64
N ALA A 111 -4.15 -9.62 -4.57
CA ALA A 111 -2.77 -10.09 -4.50
C ALA A 111 -2.25 -9.90 -3.08
N ALA A 112 -1.72 -10.97 -2.47
CA ALA A 112 -1.02 -10.84 -1.20
C ALA A 112 0.24 -9.99 -1.42
N LEU A 113 0.41 -8.97 -0.58
CA LEU A 113 1.62 -8.14 -0.54
C LEU A 113 2.74 -8.91 0.17
N GLU A 114 3.17 -10.04 -0.39
CA GLU A 114 4.27 -10.85 0.15
C GLU A 114 5.67 -10.39 -0.29
N GLY A 115 5.75 -9.32 -1.10
CA GLY A 115 7.02 -8.78 -1.58
C GLY A 115 7.82 -8.05 -0.49
N GLY A 116 8.92 -8.66 -0.03
CA GLY A 116 9.93 -7.99 0.78
C GLY A 116 10.49 -6.74 0.08
N ILE A 117 10.54 -5.61 0.82
CA ILE A 117 11.08 -4.32 0.37
C ILE A 117 12.48 -4.50 -0.22
N LEU A 118 13.30 -5.39 0.36
CA LEU A 118 14.66 -5.70 -0.07
C LEU A 118 14.72 -6.11 -1.53
N GLY A 119 13.85 -7.03 -1.99
CA GLY A 119 13.87 -7.51 -3.37
C GLY A 119 13.41 -6.49 -4.41
N THR A 120 12.66 -5.46 -4.00
CA THR A 120 12.21 -4.39 -4.91
C THR A 120 13.21 -3.24 -4.93
N LEU A 121 13.79 -2.90 -3.77
CA LEU A 121 14.88 -1.91 -3.66
C LEU A 121 16.15 -2.41 -4.34
N LEU A 122 16.56 -3.67 -4.14
CA LEU A 122 17.72 -4.27 -4.81
C LEU A 122 17.54 -4.31 -6.34
N ARG A 123 16.33 -4.59 -6.83
CA ARG A 123 16.03 -4.54 -8.27
C ARG A 123 16.07 -3.11 -8.82
N GLY A 124 15.58 -2.13 -8.06
CA GLY A 124 15.69 -0.71 -8.43
C GLY A 124 17.14 -0.23 -8.44
N LEU A 125 17.93 -0.60 -7.43
CA LEU A 125 19.33 -0.25 -7.30
C LEU A 125 20.18 -0.92 -8.41
N GLY A 126 19.90 -2.18 -8.72
CA GLY A 126 20.57 -2.92 -9.80
C GLY A 126 20.35 -2.30 -11.18
N ARG A 127 19.15 -1.77 -11.47
CA ARG A 127 18.89 -1.04 -12.72
C ARG A 127 19.64 0.29 -12.78
N LYS A 128 19.74 1.01 -11.65
CA LYS A 128 20.48 2.27 -11.56
C LYS A 128 22.00 2.05 -11.74
N ILE A 129 22.55 1.02 -11.11
CA ILE A 129 23.96 0.65 -11.23
C ILE A 129 24.29 0.20 -12.67
N ARG A 130 23.44 -0.62 -13.30
CA ARG A 130 23.62 -0.99 -14.71
C ARG A 130 23.63 0.23 -15.64
N GLY A 131 22.73 1.19 -15.44
CA GLY A 131 22.72 2.44 -16.22
C GLY A 131 24.02 3.24 -16.09
N HIS A 132 24.55 3.36 -14.87
CA HIS A 132 25.83 4.03 -14.64
C HIS A 132 27.02 3.28 -15.26
N LEU A 133 27.03 1.94 -15.20
CA LEU A 133 28.08 1.13 -15.82
C LEU A 133 28.05 1.20 -17.36
N THR A 134 26.85 1.16 -17.96
CA THR A 134 26.70 1.34 -19.41
C THR A 134 27.16 2.73 -19.85
N TRP A 135 26.80 3.78 -19.10
CA TRP A 135 27.28 5.13 -19.38
C TRP A 135 28.81 5.25 -19.24
N ALA A 136 29.39 4.68 -18.18
CA ALA A 136 30.84 4.68 -17.98
C ALA A 136 31.58 3.94 -19.09
N ARG A 137 31.03 2.82 -19.58
CA ARG A 137 31.60 2.07 -20.71
C ARG A 137 31.56 2.89 -22.00
N ILE A 138 30.42 3.50 -22.34
CA ILE A 138 30.30 4.36 -23.54
C ILE A 138 31.25 5.54 -23.44
N TRP A 139 31.35 6.17 -22.26
CA TRP A 139 32.28 7.28 -22.03
C TRP A 139 33.74 6.86 -22.20
N LEU A 140 34.10 5.67 -21.71
CA LEU A 140 35.44 5.10 -21.86
C LEU A 140 35.76 4.79 -23.33
N GLU A 141 34.83 4.16 -24.06
CA GLU A 141 34.95 3.88 -25.50
C GLU A 141 35.16 5.18 -26.30
N ILE A 142 34.38 6.24 -26.04
CA ILE A 142 34.54 7.55 -26.68
C ILE A 142 35.89 8.20 -26.32
N ARG A 143 36.33 8.09 -25.07
CA ARG A 143 37.57 8.72 -24.60
C ARG A 143 38.81 8.02 -25.12
N LEU A 144 38.76 6.70 -25.30
CA LEU A 144 39.82 5.90 -25.93
C LEU A 144 39.85 6.10 -27.44
N ALA A 145 38.69 6.15 -28.11
CA ALA A 145 38.60 6.43 -29.54
C ALA A 145 39.04 7.85 -29.95
N ARG A 146 39.06 8.81 -29.02
CA ARG A 146 39.61 10.16 -29.24
C ARG A 146 41.11 10.28 -28.97
N ARG A 147 41.77 9.23 -28.50
CA ARG A 147 43.22 9.20 -28.20
C ARG A 147 44.05 8.29 -29.11
N LEU A 148 43.39 7.61 -30.05
CA LEU A 148 43.98 6.96 -31.23
C LEU A 148 43.83 7.90 -32.43
#